data_AF-A0AAN3D5Q0-F1
#
_entry.id   AF-A0AAN3D5Q0-F1
#
_cell.length_a   1.000
_cell.length_b   1.000
_cell.length_c   1.000
_cell.angle_alpha   90.00
_cell.angle_beta   90.00
_cell.angle_gamma   90.00
#
_symmetry.space_group_name_H-M   'P 1'
#
loop_
_entity.id
_entity.type
_entity.pdbx_description
1 polymer ?
#
loop_
_entity_poly.entity_id
_entity_poly.type
_entity_poly.pdbx_seq_one_letter_code
_entity_poly.pdbx_strand_id
1 'polypeptide(L)'
;MYSYNQNPHDELQVDKDAERRCADWCSQFGLKDTLTDEITDTLADKFKQTSKILEGMIDFCISQGLRPILVCTPISHHMNLRLSDRFLDKVLFSNIRNANKANIPFLDYTRDARFQDIKYYFNADMMNVIGRRKFTKILVEDVRKLRND
;
A
#
# COMPACT_ATOMS: atom_id res chain seq x y z
N MET A 1 6.30 -22.78 -3.78
CA MET A 1 6.21 -21.30 -3.88
C MET A 1 7.56 -20.80 -4.37
N TYR A 2 7.66 -20.27 -5.59
CA TYR A 2 8.93 -19.81 -6.13
C TYR A 2 9.44 -18.61 -5.31
N SER A 3 10.58 -18.77 -4.65
CA SER A 3 11.26 -17.71 -3.91
C SER A 3 12.12 -16.92 -4.89
N TYR A 4 11.54 -15.93 -5.57
CA TYR A 4 12.34 -15.02 -6.37
C TYR A 4 13.26 -14.23 -5.44
N ASN A 5 14.57 -14.43 -5.59
CA ASN A 5 15.61 -13.70 -4.88
C ASN A 5 16.09 -12.46 -5.65
N GLN A 6 15.49 -12.20 -6.80
CA GLN A 6 15.77 -11.06 -7.66
C GLN A 6 14.51 -10.72 -8.46
N ASN A 7 14.49 -9.54 -9.07
CA ASN A 7 13.49 -9.23 -10.07
C ASN A 7 13.84 -10.00 -11.36
N PRO A 8 12.93 -10.85 -11.89
CA PRO A 8 13.15 -11.52 -13.17
C PRO A 8 13.06 -10.57 -14.37
N HIS A 9 12.54 -9.36 -14.18
CA HIS A 9 12.33 -8.37 -15.21
C HIS A 9 13.42 -7.29 -15.19
N ASP A 10 13.82 -6.83 -16.36
CA ASP A 10 14.62 -5.61 -16.51
C ASP A 10 13.77 -4.34 -16.26
N GLU A 11 14.42 -3.18 -16.20
CA GLU A 11 13.77 -1.88 -15.94
C GLU A 11 12.60 -1.60 -16.90
N LEU A 12 12.76 -1.89 -18.20
CA LEU A 12 11.73 -1.65 -19.20
C LEU A 12 10.54 -2.60 -19.03
N GLN A 13 10.80 -3.85 -18.66
CA GLN A 13 9.76 -4.82 -18.34
C GLN A 13 9.02 -4.46 -17.05
N VAL A 14 9.71 -3.92 -16.04
CA VAL A 14 9.09 -3.41 -14.81
C VAL A 14 8.18 -2.21 -15.10
N ASP A 15 8.59 -1.29 -15.97
CA ASP A 15 7.73 -0.17 -16.39
C ASP A 15 6.44 -0.65 -17.07
N LYS A 16 6.56 -1.69 -17.92
CA LYS A 16 5.41 -2.34 -18.57
C LYS A 16 4.50 -3.06 -17.58
N ASP A 17 5.07 -3.70 -16.55
CA ASP A 17 4.29 -4.30 -15.46
C ASP A 17 3.50 -3.25 -14.68
N ALA A 18 4.11 -2.10 -14.39
CA ALA A 18 3.45 -0.98 -13.71
C ALA A 18 2.30 -0.42 -14.56
N GLU A 19 2.54 -0.23 -15.86
CA GLU A 19 1.54 0.20 -16.86
C GLU A 19 0.35 -0.76 -16.89
N ARG A 20 0.64 -2.05 -17.01
CA ARG A 20 -0.37 -3.11 -17.04
C ARG A 20 -1.16 -3.12 -15.75
N ARG A 21 -0.51 -3.00 -14.59
CA ARG A 21 -1.21 -2.99 -13.30
C ARG A 21 -2.18 -1.82 -13.19
N CYS A 22 -1.77 -0.61 -13.59
CA CYS A 22 -2.67 0.54 -13.60
C CYS A 22 -3.86 0.33 -14.56
N ALA A 23 -3.61 -0.21 -15.77
CA ALA A 23 -4.66 -0.52 -16.72
C ALA A 23 -5.65 -1.58 -16.19
N ASP A 24 -5.14 -2.63 -15.55
CA ASP A 24 -5.95 -3.69 -14.93
C ASP A 24 -6.85 -3.10 -13.83
N TRP A 25 -6.31 -2.23 -12.97
CA TRP A 25 -7.11 -1.53 -11.96
C TRP A 25 -8.16 -0.62 -12.58
N CYS A 26 -7.83 0.11 -13.64
CA CYS A 26 -8.80 0.94 -14.34
C CYS A 26 -9.96 0.10 -14.89
N SER A 27 -9.64 -1.01 -15.56
CA SER A 27 -10.64 -1.94 -16.07
C SER A 27 -11.47 -2.59 -14.95
N GLN A 28 -10.82 -3.02 -13.86
CA GLN A 28 -11.47 -3.76 -12.78
C GLN A 28 -12.40 -2.88 -11.95
N PHE A 29 -12.01 -1.63 -11.69
CA PHE A 29 -12.72 -0.74 -10.78
C PHE A 29 -13.49 0.38 -11.49
N GLY A 30 -13.48 0.39 -12.83
CA GLY A 30 -14.14 1.42 -13.63
C GLY A 30 -13.49 2.80 -13.46
N LEU A 31 -12.17 2.85 -13.27
CA LEU A 31 -11.43 4.10 -13.17
C LEU A 31 -11.09 4.58 -14.59
N LYS A 32 -11.06 5.89 -14.76
CA LYS A 32 -10.60 6.53 -16.00
C LYS A 32 -9.09 6.39 -16.17
N ASP A 33 -8.35 6.66 -15.09
CA ASP A 33 -6.90 6.58 -15.00
C ASP A 33 -6.47 6.52 -13.52
N THR A 34 -5.17 6.41 -13.27
CA THR A 34 -4.56 6.44 -11.93
C THR A 34 -3.94 7.80 -11.59
N LEU A 35 -4.38 8.86 -12.27
CA LEU A 35 -3.85 10.22 -12.17
C LEU A 35 -4.88 11.21 -11.62
N THR A 36 -6.16 10.95 -11.85
CA THR A 36 -7.32 11.70 -11.36
C THR A 36 -7.85 11.07 -10.07
N ASP A 37 -8.74 11.79 -9.38
CA ASP A 37 -9.49 11.31 -8.21
C ASP A 37 -10.94 10.94 -8.56
N GLU A 38 -11.23 10.82 -9.85
CA GLU A 38 -12.52 10.41 -10.39
C GLU A 38 -12.74 8.92 -10.09
N ILE A 39 -13.76 8.61 -9.29
CA ILE A 39 -14.19 7.24 -9.00
C ILE A 39 -15.69 7.11 -9.25
N THR A 40 -16.14 5.89 -9.53
CA THR A 40 -17.57 5.60 -9.66
C THR A 40 -18.27 5.64 -8.29
N ASP A 41 -19.57 5.91 -8.29
CA ASP A 41 -20.39 5.85 -7.06
C ASP A 41 -20.35 4.44 -6.42
N THR A 42 -20.32 3.39 -7.26
CA THR A 42 -20.18 2.02 -6.79
C THR A 42 -18.87 1.81 -6.03
N LEU A 43 -17.75 2.34 -6.53
CA LEU A 43 -16.46 2.25 -5.83
C LEU A 43 -16.45 3.09 -4.55
N ALA A 44 -17.04 4.29 -4.59
CA ALA A 44 -17.20 5.14 -3.41
C ALA A 44 -17.99 4.45 -2.29
N ASP A 45 -19.07 3.75 -2.63
CA ASP A 45 -19.85 2.97 -1.66
C ASP A 45 -19.09 1.76 -1.13
N LYS A 46 -18.27 1.11 -1.98
CA LYS A 46 -17.37 0.06 -1.53
C LYS A 46 -16.33 0.57 -0.54
N PHE A 47 -15.75 1.75 -0.77
CA PHE A 47 -14.83 2.37 0.18
C PHE A 47 -15.49 2.69 1.52
N LYS A 48 -16.75 3.16 1.54
CA LYS A 48 -17.50 3.33 2.80
C LYS A 48 -17.67 2.00 3.54
N GLN A 49 -18.00 0.92 2.82
CA GLN A 49 -18.16 -0.42 3.40
C GLN A 49 -16.85 -0.95 3.96
N THR A 50 -15.75 -0.90 3.19
CA THR A 50 -14.45 -1.42 3.63
C THR A 50 -13.82 -0.58 4.74
N SER A 51 -14.05 0.73 4.75
CA SER A 51 -13.60 1.61 5.85
C SER A 51 -14.27 1.24 7.17
N LYS A 52 -15.57 0.91 7.16
CA LYS A 52 -16.27 0.41 8.37
C LYS A 52 -15.75 -0.94 8.84
N ILE A 53 -15.36 -1.82 7.92
CA ILE A 53 -14.73 -3.10 8.28
C ILE A 53 -13.38 -2.84 8.98
N LEU A 54 -12.55 -1.97 8.43
CA LEU A 54 -11.27 -1.61 9.03
C LEU A 54 -11.45 -0.95 10.41
N GLU A 55 -12.41 -0.04 10.55
CA GLU A 55 -12.79 0.56 11.84
C GLU A 55 -13.16 -0.54 12.86
N GLY A 56 -14.03 -1.48 12.49
CA GLY A 56 -14.38 -2.61 13.36
C GLY A 56 -13.21 -3.52 13.73
N MET A 57 -12.22 -3.70 12.84
CA MET A 57 -11.00 -4.44 13.17
C MET A 57 -10.13 -3.69 14.20
N ILE A 58 -10.03 -2.37 14.07
CA ILE A 58 -9.31 -1.51 15.02
C ILE A 58 -9.98 -1.59 16.39
N ASP A 59 -11.31 -1.39 16.43
CA ASP A 59 -12.10 -1.45 17.66
C ASP A 59 -12.01 -2.81 18.33
N PHE A 60 -12.08 -3.89 17.55
CA PHE A 60 -11.90 -5.24 18.05
C PHE A 60 -10.53 -5.38 18.72
N CYS A 61 -9.43 -5.01 18.05
CA CYS A 61 -8.09 -5.09 18.64
C CYS A 61 -8.00 -4.30 19.96
N ILE A 62 -8.51 -3.07 19.98
CA ILE A 62 -8.50 -2.23 21.19
C ILE A 62 -9.33 -2.86 22.31
N SER A 63 -10.51 -3.40 22.01
CA SER A 63 -11.38 -4.07 22.99
C SER A 63 -10.73 -5.31 23.62
N GLN A 64 -9.81 -5.96 22.90
CA GLN A 64 -9.02 -7.09 23.39
C GLN A 64 -7.74 -6.65 24.13
N GLY A 65 -7.55 -5.35 24.37
CA GLY A 65 -6.35 -4.80 25.01
C GLY A 65 -5.11 -4.81 24.12
N LEU A 66 -5.27 -5.01 22.81
CA LEU A 66 -4.17 -4.94 21.85
C LEU A 66 -3.88 -3.49 21.43
N ARG A 67 -2.68 -3.27 20.93
CA ARG A 67 -2.23 -1.99 20.37
C ARG A 67 -2.04 -2.13 18.85
N PRO A 68 -3.12 -2.01 18.05
CA PRO A 68 -3.02 -2.13 16.61
C PRO A 68 -2.21 -0.96 16.01
N ILE A 69 -1.54 -1.24 14.89
CA ILE A 69 -0.79 -0.27 14.07
C ILE A 69 -1.21 -0.50 12.62
N LEU A 70 -1.58 0.57 11.92
CA LEU A 70 -1.86 0.50 10.48
C LEU A 70 -0.56 0.66 9.70
N VAL A 71 -0.39 -0.12 8.63
CA VAL A 71 0.82 -0.10 7.82
C VAL A 71 0.46 -0.12 6.34
N CYS A 72 0.95 0.86 5.57
CA CYS A 72 0.98 0.77 4.11
C CYS A 72 2.35 0.25 3.68
N THR A 73 2.36 -0.84 2.90
CA THR A 73 3.60 -1.46 2.43
C THR A 73 4.28 -0.64 1.32
N PRO A 74 5.61 -0.74 1.16
CA PRO A 74 6.31 0.04 0.14
C PRO A 74 5.99 -0.38 -1.29
N ILE A 75 5.93 0.62 -2.18
CA ILE A 75 5.74 0.46 -3.63
C ILE A 75 7.04 0.89 -4.34
N SER A 76 7.39 0.23 -5.45
CA SER A 76 8.59 0.56 -6.22
C SER A 76 8.51 1.95 -6.85
N HIS A 77 9.65 2.50 -7.26
CA HIS A 77 9.70 3.78 -7.97
C HIS A 77 8.82 3.78 -9.23
N HIS A 78 8.91 2.73 -10.04
CA HIS A 78 8.24 2.59 -11.34
C HIS A 78 6.72 2.64 -11.20
N MET A 79 6.20 1.95 -10.18
CA MET A 79 4.78 2.00 -9.89
C MET A 79 4.37 3.36 -9.32
N ASN A 80 5.17 3.93 -8.42
CA ASN A 80 4.92 5.26 -7.84
C ASN A 80 4.89 6.41 -8.86
N LEU A 81 5.56 6.28 -10.01
CA LEU A 81 5.49 7.25 -11.11
C LEU A 81 4.14 7.24 -11.84
N ARG A 82 3.36 6.16 -11.71
CA ARG A 82 2.05 6.00 -12.38
C ARG A 82 0.87 6.38 -11.51
N LEU A 83 1.13 6.71 -10.24
CA LEU A 83 0.12 7.03 -9.24
C LEU A 83 0.28 8.49 -8.82
N SER A 84 -0.72 9.31 -9.11
CA SER A 84 -0.71 10.69 -8.62
C SER A 84 -1.05 10.74 -7.13
N ASP A 85 -0.62 11.80 -6.45
CA ASP A 85 -0.92 11.97 -5.03
C ASP A 85 -2.43 12.14 -4.78
N ARG A 86 -3.15 12.81 -5.69
CA ARG A 86 -4.62 12.94 -5.58
C ARG A 86 -5.33 11.60 -5.73
N PHE A 87 -4.85 10.73 -6.64
CA PHE A 87 -5.38 9.39 -6.81
C PHE A 87 -5.16 8.57 -5.54
N LEU A 88 -3.91 8.51 -5.05
CA LEU A 88 -3.56 7.79 -3.82
C LEU A 88 -4.33 8.30 -2.61
N ASP A 89 -4.51 9.62 -2.49
CA ASP A 89 -5.32 10.18 -1.40
C ASP A 89 -6.77 9.70 -1.48
N LYS A 90 -7.37 9.72 -2.68
CA LYS A 90 -8.76 9.30 -2.90
C LYS A 90 -8.98 7.82 -2.64
N VAL A 91 -8.10 6.96 -3.14
CA VAL A 91 -8.32 5.49 -3.11
C VAL A 91 -7.73 4.80 -1.89
N LEU A 92 -6.73 5.40 -1.23
CA LEU A 92 -6.02 4.78 -0.11
C LEU A 92 -6.05 5.64 1.15
N PHE A 93 -5.41 6.80 1.14
CA PHE A 93 -5.13 7.51 2.39
C PHE A 93 -6.37 8.10 3.05
N SER A 94 -7.32 8.65 2.29
CA SER A 94 -8.57 9.17 2.85
C SER A 94 -9.40 8.06 3.50
N ASN A 95 -9.42 6.86 2.93
CA ASN A 95 -10.12 5.70 3.48
C ASN A 95 -9.49 5.26 4.81
N ILE A 96 -8.15 5.23 4.89
CA ILE A 96 -7.42 4.95 6.13
C ILE A 96 -7.74 5.99 7.20
N ARG A 97 -7.64 7.28 6.88
CA ARG A 97 -7.96 8.38 7.80
C ARG A 97 -9.42 8.31 8.27
N ASN A 98 -10.34 7.96 7.39
CA ASN A 98 -11.75 7.83 7.72
C ASN A 98 -12.02 6.68 8.69
N ALA A 99 -11.37 5.52 8.50
CA ALA A 99 -11.53 4.35 9.34
C ALA A 99 -10.79 4.46 10.70
N ASN A 100 -9.67 5.19 10.75
CA ASN A 100 -8.84 5.30 11.95
C ASN A 100 -9.40 6.33 12.96
N LYS A 101 -10.60 6.11 13.48
CA LYS A 101 -11.25 7.00 14.47
C LYS A 101 -10.55 7.00 15.82
N ALA A 102 -9.93 5.88 16.18
CA ALA A 102 -9.17 5.74 17.42
C ALA A 102 -7.77 6.40 17.38
N ASN A 103 -7.41 7.02 16.24
CA ASN A 103 -6.13 7.69 16.04
C ASN A 103 -4.92 6.80 16.40
N ILE A 104 -4.99 5.52 16.02
CA ILE A 104 -3.90 4.56 16.23
C ILE A 104 -2.72 4.89 15.30
N PRO A 105 -1.47 4.47 15.64
CA PRO A 105 -0.32 4.76 14.80
C PRO A 105 -0.52 4.25 13.36
N PHE A 106 -0.14 5.08 12.40
CA PHE A 106 -0.15 4.76 10.98
C PHE A 106 1.26 4.94 10.41
N LEU A 107 1.84 3.85 9.92
CA LEU A 107 3.16 3.82 9.29
C LEU A 107 3.01 3.68 7.78
N ASP A 108 3.28 4.75 7.06
CA ASP A 108 3.23 4.77 5.60
C ASP A 108 4.62 4.58 4.99
N TYR A 109 4.78 3.50 4.22
CA TYR A 109 6.01 3.25 3.48
C TYR A 109 5.82 3.33 1.96
N THR A 110 4.65 3.75 1.47
CA THR A 110 4.27 3.70 0.04
C THR A 110 5.34 4.31 -0.87
N ARG A 111 5.85 5.50 -0.51
CA ARG A 111 6.93 6.21 -1.22
C ARG A 111 8.26 6.23 -0.46
N ASP A 112 8.49 5.28 0.45
CA ASP A 112 9.70 5.28 1.29
C ASP A 112 10.95 5.03 0.44
N ALA A 113 11.89 5.98 0.51
CA ALA A 113 13.14 6.01 -0.26
C ALA A 113 13.99 4.74 -0.07
N ARG A 114 13.87 4.06 1.08
CA ARG A 114 14.61 2.83 1.40
C ARG A 114 14.20 1.65 0.52
N PHE A 115 13.05 1.73 -0.16
CA PHE A 115 12.46 0.63 -0.91
C PHE A 115 12.18 0.95 -2.38
N GLN A 116 12.64 2.07 -2.94
CA GLN A 116 12.27 2.46 -4.31
C GLN A 116 12.94 1.60 -5.42
N ASP A 117 14.01 0.88 -5.11
CA ASP A 117 14.82 0.09 -6.04
C ASP A 117 14.15 -1.24 -6.44
N ILE A 118 14.11 -1.54 -7.74
CA ILE A 118 13.46 -2.73 -8.32
C ILE A 118 14.03 -4.06 -7.80
N LYS A 119 15.26 -4.07 -7.28
CA LYS A 119 15.87 -5.29 -6.71
C LYS A 119 15.12 -5.83 -5.49
N TYR A 120 14.24 -5.04 -4.88
CA TYR A 120 13.39 -5.46 -3.77
C TYR A 120 12.07 -6.10 -4.21
N TYR A 121 11.78 -6.14 -5.52
CA TYR A 121 10.51 -6.58 -6.08
C TYR A 121 10.68 -7.78 -7.02
N PHE A 122 9.59 -8.52 -7.24
CA PHE A 122 9.53 -9.56 -8.28
C PHE A 122 8.86 -9.04 -9.57
N ASN A 123 8.21 -7.88 -9.49
CA ASN A 123 7.57 -7.16 -10.60
C ASN A 123 7.56 -5.66 -10.22
N ALA A 124 6.59 -4.87 -10.67
CA ALA A 124 6.47 -3.46 -10.32
C ALA A 124 6.00 -3.14 -8.89
N ASP A 125 5.26 -4.00 -8.20
CA ASP A 125 4.57 -3.60 -6.96
C ASP A 125 4.61 -4.65 -5.83
N MET A 126 5.07 -5.86 -6.11
CA MET A 126 5.13 -6.94 -5.13
C MET A 126 6.56 -7.30 -4.76
N MET A 127 6.85 -7.29 -3.46
CA MET A 127 8.20 -7.53 -2.96
C MET A 127 8.67 -8.97 -3.17
N ASN A 128 9.94 -9.12 -3.52
CA ASN A 128 10.67 -10.39 -3.53
C ASN A 128 11.22 -10.74 -2.13
N VAL A 129 11.98 -11.83 -1.99
CA VAL A 129 12.49 -12.23 -0.66
C VAL A 129 13.45 -11.21 -0.05
N ILE A 130 14.28 -10.55 -0.85
CA ILE A 130 15.20 -9.51 -0.37
C ILE A 130 14.40 -8.32 0.17
N GLY A 131 13.43 -7.84 -0.60
CA GLY A 131 12.54 -6.74 -0.21
C GLY A 131 11.78 -7.04 1.08
N ARG A 132 11.13 -8.21 1.16
CA ARG A 132 10.37 -8.62 2.34
C ARG A 132 11.24 -8.69 3.60
N ARG A 133 12.43 -9.32 3.51
CA ARG A 133 13.36 -9.40 4.65
C ARG A 133 13.80 -8.01 5.13
N LYS A 134 14.14 -7.12 4.20
CA LYS A 134 14.53 -5.74 4.51
C LYS A 134 13.38 -4.98 5.15
N PHE A 135 12.19 -5.06 4.56
CA PHE A 135 11.00 -4.36 5.03
C PHE A 135 10.59 -4.82 6.43
N THR A 136 10.51 -6.14 6.67
CA THR A 136 10.16 -6.67 8.00
C THR A 136 11.15 -6.23 9.07
N LYS A 137 12.46 -6.22 8.79
CA LYS A 137 13.46 -5.72 9.74
C LYS A 137 13.21 -4.25 10.11
N ILE A 138 13.05 -3.40 9.11
CA ILE A 138 12.79 -1.97 9.28
C ILE A 138 11.48 -1.72 10.03
N LEU A 139 10.40 -2.40 9.63
CA LEU A 139 9.09 -2.27 10.27
C LEU A 139 9.16 -2.64 11.76
N VAL A 140 9.84 -3.74 12.12
CA VAL A 140 10.02 -4.12 13.52
C VAL A 140 10.80 -3.08 14.31
N GLU A 141 11.85 -2.49 13.71
CA GLU A 141 12.62 -1.41 14.34
C GLU A 141 11.76 -0.16 14.56
N ASP A 142 10.95 0.24 13.57
CA ASP A 142 10.08 1.42 13.66
C ASP A 142 8.94 1.19 14.67
N VAL A 143 8.33 -0.01 14.70
CA VAL A 143 7.34 -0.41 15.71
C VAL A 143 7.93 -0.41 17.13
N ARG A 144 9.20 -0.79 17.30
CA ARG A 144 9.87 -0.73 18.61
C ARG A 144 10.05 0.70 19.11
N LYS A 145 10.30 1.66 18.21
CA LYS A 145 10.41 3.08 18.57
C LYS A 145 9.08 3.62 19.11
N LEU A 146 7.97 3.26 18.47
CA LEU A 146 6.62 3.63 18.93
C LEU A 146 6.26 3.11 20.34
N ARG A 147 6.95 2.09 20.85
CA ARG A 147 6.72 1.55 22.20
C ARG A 147 7.47 2.29 23.29
N ASN A 148 8.50 3.05 22.92
CA ASN A 148 9.39 3.76 23.83
C ASN A 148 9.03 5.26 23.95
N ASP A 149 7.97 5.69 23.24
CA ASP A 149 7.29 6.98 23.39
C ASP A 149 6.06 6.82 24.30
#